data_AF-A0A6N0LTB3-F1
#
_entry.id   AF-A0A6N0LTB3-F1
#
_cell.length_a   1.000
_cell.length_b   1.000
_cell.length_c   1.000
_cell.angle_alpha   90.00
_cell.angle_beta   90.00
_cell.angle_gamma   90.00
#
_symmetry.space_group_name_H-M   'P 1'
#
loop_
_entity.id
_entity.type
_entity.pdbx_description
1 polymer ?
#
loop_
_entity_poly.entity_id
_entity_poly.type
_entity_poly.pdbx_seq_one_letter_code
_entity_poly.pdbx_strand_id
1 'polypeptide(L)'
;MAKSKTKAISAILQLECRLAYHFARAFKVTTGLSPYQYVLRCRLELAQKLLQNQKRELAQVAAEAGFGNQSHMTSVFQRMLHTTPKRYQQKMSSITASGRIERSTI
;
A
#
# COMPACT_ATOMS: atom_id res chain seq x y z
N MET A 1 -0.04 39.09 -28.39
CA MET A 1 -1.13 38.22 -27.88
C MET A 1 -0.64 36.93 -27.17
N ALA A 2 0.59 36.87 -26.62
CA ALA A 2 1.12 35.65 -25.98
C ALA A 2 1.04 35.62 -24.43
N LYS A 3 0.82 36.76 -23.77
CA LYS A 3 0.81 36.87 -22.29
C LYS A 3 -0.50 36.40 -21.62
N SER A 4 -1.60 36.27 -22.38
CA SER A 4 -2.93 35.94 -21.83
C SER A 4 -3.12 34.44 -21.56
N LYS A 5 -2.60 33.57 -22.45
CA LYS A 5 -2.71 32.10 -22.31
C LYS A 5 -1.89 31.57 -21.12
N THR A 6 -0.74 32.18 -20.81
CA THR A 6 0.13 31.77 -19.70
C THR A 6 -0.50 32.00 -18.33
N LYS A 7 -1.26 33.09 -18.15
CA LYS A 7 -2.00 33.37 -16.90
C LYS A 7 -3.13 32.37 -16.65
N ALA A 8 -3.82 31.94 -17.70
CA ALA A 8 -4.89 30.95 -17.60
C ALA A 8 -4.37 29.58 -17.15
N ILE A 9 -3.25 29.11 -17.73
CA ILE A 9 -2.63 27.83 -17.35
C ILE A 9 -2.14 27.86 -15.90
N SER A 10 -1.51 28.95 -15.45
CA SER A 10 -1.08 29.08 -14.05
C SER A 10 -2.26 29.10 -13.07
N ALA A 11 -3.40 29.69 -13.44
CA ALA A 11 -4.59 29.72 -12.59
C ALA A 11 -5.23 28.33 -12.47
N ILE A 12 -5.32 27.57 -13.57
CA ILE A 12 -5.83 26.19 -13.57
C ILE A 12 -4.93 25.30 -12.69
N LEU A 13 -3.62 25.38 -12.86
CA LEU A 13 -2.65 24.65 -12.01
C LEU A 13 -2.76 25.06 -10.53
N GLN A 14 -3.01 26.34 -10.22
CA GLN A 14 -3.20 26.80 -8.84
C GLN A 14 -4.50 26.28 -8.21
N LEU A 15 -5.59 26.21 -8.98
CA LEU A 15 -6.86 25.63 -8.54
C LEU A 15 -6.71 24.14 -8.24
N GLU A 16 -6.04 23.39 -9.11
CA GLU A 16 -5.72 21.98 -8.89
C GLU A 16 -4.82 21.75 -7.67
N CYS A 17 -3.79 22.60 -7.48
CA CYS A 17 -2.94 22.55 -6.29
C CYS A 17 -3.71 22.86 -5.00
N ARG A 18 -4.65 23.80 -5.02
CA ARG A 18 -5.54 24.08 -3.88
C ARG A 18 -6.42 22.88 -3.56
N LEU A 19 -7.03 22.27 -4.57
CA LEU A 19 -7.86 21.07 -4.39
C LEU A 19 -7.05 19.91 -3.79
N ALA A 20 -5.84 19.65 -4.30
CA ALA A 20 -4.96 18.62 -3.76
C ALA A 20 -4.55 18.89 -2.30
N TYR A 21 -4.26 20.15 -1.97
CA TYR A 21 -3.93 20.55 -0.60
C TYR A 21 -5.10 20.42 0.36
N HIS A 22 -6.27 20.94 -0.04
CA HIS A 22 -7.50 20.83 0.75
C HIS A 22 -7.90 19.37 0.94
N PHE A 23 -7.78 18.55 -0.12
CA PHE A 23 -7.98 17.11 -0.06
C PHE A 23 -7.02 16.48 0.94
N ALA A 24 -5.71 16.69 0.82
CA ALA A 24 -4.74 16.08 1.73
C ALA A 24 -4.97 16.48 3.19
N ARG A 25 -5.35 17.73 3.45
CA ARG A 25 -5.68 18.22 4.79
C ARG A 25 -6.97 17.58 5.31
N ALA A 26 -8.06 17.62 4.54
CA ALA A 26 -9.34 17.04 4.92
C ALA A 26 -9.23 15.51 5.11
N PHE A 27 -8.48 14.84 4.25
CA PHE A 27 -8.18 13.42 4.35
C PHE A 27 -7.41 13.09 5.63
N LYS A 28 -6.40 13.89 5.98
CA LYS A 28 -5.66 13.71 7.23
C LYS A 28 -6.52 13.97 8.46
N VAL A 29 -7.39 14.96 8.43
CA VAL A 29 -8.33 15.24 9.53
C VAL A 29 -9.31 14.08 9.73
N THR A 30 -9.78 13.46 8.65
CA THR A 30 -10.75 12.36 8.70
C THR A 30 -10.12 11.00 9.03
N THR A 31 -8.95 10.70 8.47
CA THR A 31 -8.31 9.37 8.60
C THR A 31 -7.15 9.33 9.60
N GLY A 32 -6.68 10.49 10.06
CA GLY A 32 -5.46 10.62 10.87
C GLY A 32 -4.14 10.48 10.10
N LEU A 33 -4.19 10.06 8.83
CA LEU A 33 -3.01 9.74 8.01
C LEU A 33 -2.91 10.65 6.79
N SER A 34 -1.68 10.87 6.29
CA SER A 34 -1.57 11.49 4.96
C SER A 34 -2.13 10.54 3.89
N PRO A 35 -2.66 11.05 2.76
CA PRO A 35 -3.16 10.20 1.69
C PRO A 35 -2.16 9.14 1.24
N TYR A 36 -0.87 9.50 1.13
CA TYR A 36 0.18 8.56 0.78
C TYR A 36 0.38 7.46 1.83
N GLN A 37 0.39 7.80 3.12
CA GLN A 37 0.49 6.82 4.19
C GLN A 37 -0.70 5.86 4.22
N TYR A 38 -1.89 6.38 3.96
CA TYR A 38 -3.10 5.57 3.87
C TYR A 38 -3.03 4.58 2.71
N VAL A 39 -2.63 5.04 1.52
CA VAL A 39 -2.44 4.15 0.36
C VAL A 39 -1.40 3.08 0.67
N LEU A 40 -0.25 3.42 1.26
CA LEU A 40 0.75 2.42 1.65
C LEU A 40 0.18 1.38 2.64
N ARG A 41 -0.64 1.82 3.60
CA ARG A 41 -1.31 0.92 4.54
C ARG A 41 -2.27 -0.03 3.83
N CYS A 42 -3.14 0.48 2.94
CA CYS A 42 -4.05 -0.38 2.17
C CYS A 42 -3.30 -1.38 1.28
N ARG A 43 -2.20 -0.95 0.64
CA ARG A 43 -1.34 -1.83 -0.16
C ARG A 43 -0.68 -2.91 0.70
N LEU A 44 -0.21 -2.55 1.89
CA LEU A 44 0.34 -3.52 2.84
C LEU A 44 -0.70 -4.54 3.30
N GLU A 45 -1.90 -4.09 3.65
CA GLU A 45 -3.00 -4.97 4.07
C GLU A 45 -3.37 -5.96 2.95
N LEU A 46 -3.39 -5.51 1.70
CA LEU A 46 -3.58 -6.39 0.54
C LEU A 46 -2.40 -7.36 0.38
N ALA A 47 -1.16 -6.87 0.43
CA ALA A 47 0.03 -7.72 0.35
C ALA A 47 0.04 -8.80 1.45
N GLN A 48 -0.35 -8.48 2.68
CA GLN A 48 -0.48 -9.45 3.77
C GLN A 48 -1.49 -10.56 3.45
N LYS A 49 -2.66 -10.21 2.90
CA LYS A 49 -3.67 -11.19 2.46
C LYS A 49 -3.13 -12.08 1.34
N LEU A 50 -2.44 -11.51 0.36
CA LEU A 50 -1.86 -12.27 -0.76
C LEU A 50 -0.74 -13.23 -0.29
N LEU A 51 0.06 -12.82 0.69
CA LEU A 51 1.14 -13.64 1.27
C LEU A 51 0.64 -14.81 2.11
N GLN A 52 -0.66 -14.88 2.45
CA GLN A 52 -1.24 -16.08 3.07
C GLN A 52 -1.21 -17.27 2.11
N ASN A 53 -1.23 -17.02 0.79
CA ASN A 53 -1.07 -18.06 -0.22
C ASN A 53 0.42 -18.31 -0.51
N GLN A 54 0.93 -19.41 0.03
CA GLN A 54 2.36 -19.74 0.09
C GLN A 54 3.02 -19.99 -1.28
N LYS A 55 2.24 -20.15 -2.35
CA LYS A 55 2.77 -20.43 -3.70
C LYS A 55 3.07 -19.18 -4.52
N ARG A 56 2.73 -17.99 -4.03
CA ARG A 56 2.91 -16.75 -4.78
C ARG A 56 4.32 -16.20 -4.65
N GLU A 57 4.89 -15.80 -5.78
CA GLU A 57 6.16 -15.10 -5.82
C GLU A 57 6.03 -13.68 -5.28
N LEU A 58 7.05 -13.21 -4.56
CA LEU A 58 7.03 -11.88 -3.94
C LEU A 58 6.92 -10.74 -4.98
N ALA A 59 7.45 -10.94 -6.18
CA ALA A 59 7.33 -9.99 -7.28
C ALA A 59 5.88 -9.85 -7.77
N GLN A 60 5.15 -10.97 -7.90
CA GLN A 60 3.73 -10.97 -8.26
C GLN A 60 2.88 -10.30 -7.18
N VAL A 61 3.14 -10.64 -5.91
CA VAL A 61 2.47 -9.99 -4.77
C VAL A 61 2.69 -8.48 -4.78
N ALA A 62 3.91 -8.02 -5.07
CA ALA A 62 4.19 -6.59 -5.15
C ALA A 62 3.39 -5.91 -6.26
N ALA A 63 3.32 -6.50 -7.45
CA ALA A 63 2.55 -5.98 -8.57
C ALA A 63 1.04 -5.92 -8.27
N GLU A 64 0.47 -7.00 -7.76
CA GLU A 64 -0.95 -7.08 -7.41
C GLU A 64 -1.34 -6.15 -6.25
N ALA A 65 -0.44 -5.99 -5.27
CA ALA A 65 -0.64 -5.04 -4.18
C ALA A 65 -0.39 -3.57 -4.59
N GLY A 66 -0.03 -3.30 -5.84
CA GLY A 66 0.15 -1.95 -6.37
C GLY A 66 1.49 -1.29 -6.01
N PHE A 67 2.51 -2.08 -5.64
CA PHE A 67 3.88 -1.57 -5.52
C PHE A 67 4.56 -1.55 -6.89
N GLY A 68 5.39 -0.53 -7.13
CA GLY A 68 6.14 -0.42 -8.39
C GLY A 68 7.17 -1.55 -8.57
N ASN A 69 7.68 -2.13 -7.48
CA ASN A 69 8.55 -3.30 -7.50
C ASN A 69 8.62 -3.98 -6.12
N GLN A 70 9.19 -5.18 -6.10
CA GLN A 70 9.38 -5.98 -4.88
C GLN A 70 10.27 -5.29 -3.83
N SER A 71 11.31 -4.58 -4.25
CA SER A 71 12.23 -3.88 -3.33
C SER A 71 11.51 -2.79 -2.55
N HIS A 72 10.67 -1.99 -3.23
CA HIS A 72 9.85 -0.96 -2.60
C HIS A 72 8.85 -1.57 -1.61
N MET A 73 8.16 -2.66 -2.01
CA MET A 73 7.29 -3.41 -1.09
C MET A 73 8.06 -3.86 0.15
N THR A 74 9.27 -4.41 -0.03
CA THR A 74 10.11 -4.91 1.07
C THR A 74 10.50 -3.80 2.04
N SER A 75 10.95 -2.64 1.53
CA SER A 75 11.31 -1.49 2.35
C SER A 75 10.11 -0.95 3.14
N VAL A 76 8.92 -0.91 2.53
CA VAL A 76 7.69 -0.48 3.20
C VAL A 76 7.27 -1.49 4.28
N PHE A 77 7.37 -2.79 4.00
CA PHE A 77 7.11 -3.86 4.97
C PHE A 77 8.03 -3.76 6.20
N GLN A 78 9.34 -3.56 5.97
CA GLN A 78 10.30 -3.42 7.06
C GLN A 78 10.03 -2.16 7.89
N ARG A 79 9.68 -1.05 7.25
CA ARG A 79 9.41 0.22 7.93
C ARG A 79 8.15 0.15 8.80
N MET A 80 7.08 -0.48 8.30
CA MET A 80 5.76 -0.44 8.95
C MET A 80 5.45 -1.67 9.81
N LEU A 81 6.01 -2.84 9.47
CA LEU A 81 5.73 -4.12 10.13
C LEU A 81 6.98 -4.76 10.75
N HIS A 82 8.14 -4.08 10.68
CA HIS A 82 9.42 -4.55 11.25
C HIS A 82 9.80 -5.97 10.81
N THR A 83 9.37 -6.38 9.62
CA THR A 83 9.63 -7.72 9.07
C THR A 83 9.71 -7.68 7.55
N THR A 84 10.29 -8.71 6.95
CA THR A 84 10.34 -8.85 5.49
C THR A 84 9.13 -9.63 4.98
N PRO A 85 8.66 -9.36 3.75
CA PRO A 85 7.57 -10.14 3.13
C PRO A 85 7.84 -11.65 3.13
N LYS A 86 9.09 -12.06 2.86
CA LYS A 86 9.52 -13.47 2.88
C LYS A 86 9.38 -14.10 4.26
N ARG A 87 9.84 -13.41 5.31
CA ARG A 87 9.72 -13.91 6.70
C ARG A 87 8.27 -13.95 7.16
N TYR A 88 7.46 -12.98 6.74
CA TYR A 88 6.02 -12.98 6.98
C TYR A 88 5.33 -14.20 6.34
N GLN A 89 5.64 -14.50 5.07
CA GLN A 89 5.13 -15.67 4.35
C GLN A 89 5.52 -16.99 5.05
N GLN A 90 6.77 -17.11 5.51
CA GLN A 90 7.25 -18.28 6.27
C GLN A 90 6.56 -18.44 7.63
N LYS A 91 6.29 -17.36 8.35
CA LYS A 91 5.52 -17.42 9.61
C LYS A 91 4.09 -17.90 9.38
N MET A 92 3.48 -17.48 8.28
CA MET A 92 2.14 -17.95 7.91
C MET A 92 2.14 -19.43 7.51
N SER A 93 3.24 -19.96 6.94
CA SER A 93 3.34 -21.39 6.65
C SER A 93 3.40 -22.25 7.91
N SER A 94 4.13 -21.83 8.94
CA SER A 94 4.17 -22.55 10.22
C SER A 94 2.82 -22.54 10.94
N ILE A 95 2.07 -21.44 10.87
CA ILE A 95 0.74 -21.32 11.50
C ILE A 95 -0.28 -22.24 10.80
N THR A 96 -0.33 -22.23 9.47
CA THR A 96 -1.29 -23.04 8.71
C THR A 96 -0.98 -24.54 8.76
N ALA A 97 0.30 -24.93 8.90
CA ALA A 97 0.68 -26.33 9.11
C ALA A 97 0.25 -26.85 10.49
N SER A 98 0.30 -26.00 11.52
CA SER A 98 -0.11 -26.36 12.89
C SER A 98 -1.64 -26.45 13.06
N GLY A 99 -2.41 -25.61 12.35
CA GLY A 99 -3.89 -25.56 12.46
C GLY A 99 -4.67 -26.58 11.61
N ARG A 100 -4.00 -27.52 10.92
CA ARG A 100 -4.68 -28.56 10.12
C ARG A 100 -4.99 -29.83 10.92
N ILE A 101 -4.46 -29.97 12.14
CA ILE A 101 -4.61 -31.19 12.96
C ILE A 101 -5.96 -31.24 13.72
N GLU A 102 -6.68 -30.13 13.91
CA GLU A 102 -7.88 -30.10 14.78
C GLU A 102 -9.24 -30.16 14.06
N ARG A 103 -9.30 -30.27 12.72
CA ARG A 103 -10.58 -30.29 11.98
C ARG A 103 -10.99 -31.65 11.39
N SER A 104 -10.47 -32.75 11.95
CA SER A 104 -10.76 -34.13 11.49
C SER A 104 -11.37 -35.07 12.54
N THR A 105 -11.88 -34.55 13.66
CA THR A 105 -12.61 -35.37 14.63
C THR A 105 -13.86 -34.64 15.08
N ILE A 106 -15.00 -35.00 14.49
CA ILE A 106 -16.31 -35.33 15.08
C ILE A 106 -17.18 -35.83 13.92
#